data_AF-A0A2Z6N0M5-F1
#
_entry.id   AF-A0A2Z6N0M5-F1
#
_cell.length_a   1.000
_cell.length_b   1.000
_cell.length_c   1.000
_cell.angle_alpha   90.00
_cell.angle_beta   90.00
_cell.angle_gamma   90.00
#
_symmetry.space_group_name_H-M   'P 1'
#
loop_
_entity.id
_entity.type
_entity.pdbx_description
1 polymer ?
#
loop_
_entity_poly.entity_id
_entity_poly.type
_entity_poly.pdbx_seq_one_letter_code
_entity_poly.pdbx_strand_id
1 'polypeptide(L)' 'MSTFAIYRFVERGRLFAKQEVGLIDVAPGGLFFTGDRTGLLTVSKWLGEYKDVDPLET' A
#
# COMPACT_ATOMS: atom_id res chain seq x y z
N MET A 1 33.66 10.99 10.94
CA MET A 1 33.28 9.89 10.03
C MET A 1 31.79 10.03 9.76
N SER A 2 31.39 10.47 8.57
CA SER A 2 29.97 10.64 8.22
C SER A 2 29.48 9.36 7.54
N THR A 3 28.52 8.68 8.15
CA THR A 3 27.91 7.47 7.60
C THR A 3 26.91 7.88 6.52
N PHE A 4 27.21 7.56 5.27
CA PHE A 4 26.24 7.67 4.17
C PHE A 4 25.05 6.74 4.47
N ALA A 5 23.87 7.32 4.71
CA ALA A 5 22.64 6.54 4.76
C ALA A 5 22.25 6.11 3.34
N ILE A 6 22.05 4.81 3.13
CA ILE A 6 21.50 4.28 1.88
C ILE A 6 19.98 4.19 1.99
N TYR A 7 19.25 4.78 1.04
CA TYR A 7 17.81 4.57 0.92
C TYR A 7 17.58 3.13 0.45
N ARG A 8 17.08 2.27 1.34
CA ARG A 8 16.67 0.91 0.98
C ARG A 8 15.19 0.91 0.63
N PHE A 9 14.88 0.58 -0.62
CA PHE A 9 13.52 0.28 -1.03
C PHE A 9 13.22 -1.19 -0.75
N VAL A 10 12.12 -1.46 -0.04
CA VAL A 10 11.61 -2.82 0.22
C VAL A 10 10.20 -2.88 -0.33
N GLU A 11 9.93 -3.81 -1.25
CA GLU A 11 8.58 -4.05 -1.76
C GLU A 11 7.70 -4.57 -0.61
N ARG A 12 6.63 -3.85 -0.28
CA ARG A 12 5.72 -4.24 0.80
C ARG A 12 4.46 -4.96 0.30
N GLY A 13 4.14 -4.84 -0.98
CA GLY A 13 2.95 -5.43 -1.56
C GLY A 13 2.74 -5.00 -3.00
N ARG A 14 1.70 -5.56 -3.62
CA ARG A 14 1.37 -5.35 -5.03
C ARG A 14 -0.14 -5.27 -5.21
N LEU A 15 -0.60 -4.25 -5.92
CA LEU A 15 -1.99 -4.09 -6.32
C LEU A 15 -2.14 -4.60 -7.77
N PHE A 16 -3.26 -5.27 -8.06
CA PHE A 16 -3.57 -5.79 -9.39
C PHE A 16 -4.83 -5.11 -9.94
N ALA A 17 -4.83 -4.86 -11.25
CA ALA A 17 -5.95 -4.31 -11.99
C ALA A 17 -6.28 -5.21 -13.18
N LYS A 18 -7.51 -5.11 -13.71
CA LYS A 18 -7.94 -5.93 -14.85
C LYS A 18 -7.45 -5.35 -16.17
N GLN A 19 -7.31 -4.04 -16.22
CA GLN A 19 -6.78 -3.30 -17.36
C GLN A 19 -5.69 -2.32 -16.91
N GLU A 20 -5.18 -1.54 -17.85
CA GLU A 20 -4.19 -0.49 -17.58
C GLU A 20 -4.70 0.49 -16.52
N VAL A 21 -3.89 0.71 -15.49
CA VAL A 21 -4.15 1.67 -14.42
C VAL A 21 -3.82 3.07 -14.95
N GLY A 22 -4.84 3.93 -15.03
CA GLY A 22 -4.69 5.32 -15.47
C GLY A 22 -4.69 6.32 -14.31
N LEU A 23 -5.09 5.89 -13.11
CA LEU A 23 -5.17 6.72 -11.93
C LEU A 23 -4.72 5.94 -10.69
N ILE A 24 -3.81 6.54 -9.92
CA ILE A 24 -3.45 6.11 -8.57
C ILE A 24 -3.49 7.34 -7.69
N ASP A 25 -4.24 7.30 -6.59
CA ASP A 25 -4.30 8.39 -5.62
C ASP A 25 -4.32 7.88 -4.18
N VAL A 26 -3.86 8.71 -3.26
CA VAL A 26 -3.73 8.38 -1.83
C VAL A 26 -4.57 9.35 -1.01
N ALA A 27 -5.46 8.80 -0.17
CA ALA A 27 -6.25 9.60 0.76
C ALA A 27 -5.80 9.38 2.21
N PRO A 28 -6.20 10.29 3.12
CA PRO A 28 -5.96 10.13 4.55
C PRO A 28 -6.44 8.76 5.08
N GLY A 29 -5.81 8.28 6.15
CA GLY A 29 -6.16 7.00 6.77
C GLY A 29 -5.59 5.77 6.07
N GLY A 30 -4.63 5.96 5.16
CA GLY A 30 -3.93 4.86 4.47
C GLY A 30 -4.77 4.22 3.36
N LEU A 31 -5.68 4.98 2.76
CA LEU A 31 -6.49 4.54 1.64
C LEU A 31 -5.80 4.84 0.32
N PHE A 32 -5.86 3.87 -0.58
CA PHE A 32 -5.36 3.93 -1.94
C PHE A 32 -6.51 3.72 -2.90
N PHE A 33 -6.55 4.54 -3.93
CA PHE A 33 -7.55 4.50 -4.99
C PHE A 33 -6.84 4.14 -6.28
N THR A 34 -7.34 3.11 -6.97
CA THR A 34 -6.85 2.75 -8.30
C THR A 34 -8.02 2.71 -9.27
N GLY A 35 -7.87 3.44 -10.37
CA GLY A 35 -8.80 3.44 -11.49
C GLY A 35 -8.16 2.80 -12.70
N ASP A 36 -8.83 1.82 -13.29
CA ASP A 36 -8.41 1.20 -14.55
C ASP A 36 -9.42 1.47 -15.67
N ARG A 37 -9.07 1.10 -16.91
CA ARG A 37 -9.92 1.31 -18.09
C ARG A 37 -11.22 0.49 -18.11
N THR A 38 -11.52 -0.32 -17.08
CA THR A 38 -12.86 -0.92 -16.94
C THR A 38 -13.91 0.12 -16.53
N GLY A 39 -13.48 1.30 -16.08
CA GLY A 39 -14.38 2.31 -15.51
C GLY A 39 -14.75 2.06 -14.06
N LEU A 40 -14.08 1.10 -13.39
CA LEU A 40 -14.26 0.82 -11.98
C LEU A 40 -13.16 1.48 -11.15
N LEU A 41 -13.54 1.90 -9.94
CA LEU A 41 -12.63 2.42 -8.92
C LEU A 41 -12.47 1.36 -7.83
N THR A 42 -11.23 0.98 -7.53
CA THR A 42 -10.89 0.08 -6.43
C THR A 42 -10.37 0.90 -5.25
N VAL A 43 -10.87 0.60 -4.06
CA VAL A 43 -10.43 1.23 -2.79
C VAL A 43 -9.74 0.17 -1.95
N SER A 44 -8.49 0.42 -1.58
CA SER A 44 -7.68 -0.49 -0.76
C SER A 44 -7.13 0.23 0.46
N LYS A 45 -7.10 -0.43 1.61
CA LYS A 45 -6.50 0.12 2.84
C LYS A 45 -5.18 -0.57 3.11
N TRP A 46 -4.12 0.21 3.27
CA TRP A 46 -2.85 -0.30 3.78
C TRP A 46 -2.96 -0.52 5.28
N LEU A 47 -2.86 -1.78 5.72
CA LEU A 47 -3.00 -2.15 7.13
C LEU A 47 -1.71 -1.99 7.96
N GLY A 48 -0.63 -1.45 7.38
CA GLY A 48 0.64 -1.32 8.08
C GLY A 48 1.35 -2.67 8.25
N GLU A 49 2.22 -2.78 9.24
CA GLU A 49 2.76 -4.09 9.63
C GLU A 49 1.66 -4.89 10.31
N TYR A 50 1.49 -6.14 9.86
CA TYR A 50 0.69 -7.11 10.60
C TYR A 50 1.40 -7.34 11.93
N LYS A 51 0.88 -6.76 13.01
CA LYS A 51 1.23 -7.19 14.34
C LYS A 51 0.52 -8.52 14.55
N ASP A 52 1.27 -9.59 14.75
CA ASP A 52 0.72 -10.77 15.41
C ASP A 52 0.11 -10.27 16.72
N VAL A 53 -1.21 -10.18 16.76
CA VAL A 53 -1.94 -10.01 18.02
C VAL A 53 -1.70 -11.30 18.78
N ASP A 54 -0.80 -11.26 19.75
CA ASP A 54 -0.62 -12.37 20.69
C ASP A 54 -1.98 -12.64 21.32
N PRO A 55 -2.55 -13.85 21.19
CA PRO A 55 -3.85 -14.20 21.76
C PRO A 55 -3.95 -13.99 23.29
N LEU A 56 -2.83 -13.74 23.96
CA LEU A 56 -2.73 -13.61 25.41
C LEU A 56 -2.74 -12.16 25.93
N GLU A 57 -2.75 -11.14 25.06
CA GLU A 57 -2.97 -9.75 25.48
C GLU A 57 -4.44 -9.33 25.26
N THR A 58 -5.29 -9.59 26.26
CA THR A 58 -6.63 -8.99 26.46
C THR A 58 -6.62 -8.14 27.72
#